data_AF-A0A6V7UEQ2-F1
#
_entry.id   AF-A0A6V7UEQ2-F1
#
_cell.length_a   1.000
_cell.length_b   1.000
_cell.length_c   1.000
_cell.angle_alpha   90.00
_cell.angle_beta   90.00
_cell.angle_gamma   90.00
#
_symmetry.space_group_name_H-M   'P 1'
#
loop_
_entity.id
_entity.type
_entity.pdbx_description
1 polymer ?
#
loop_
_entity_poly.entity_id
_entity_poly.type
_entity_poly.pdbx_seq_one_letter_code
_entity_poly.pdbx_strand_id
1 'polypeptide(L)'
;MESLLYSNYFERNYNCSFYDYNSIPVENRRNLIVGIILLILYVIFEVLYLPCLGVFAQKENLRESCLYCSESLIAMVLALNRCIEMYDHQLAEKIFSGNKIFYWIISSLIYGFILGFSQFPQCLMDC
;
A
#
# COMPACT_ATOMS: atom_id res chain seq x y z
N MET A 1 0.93 -25.20 5.68
CA MET A 1 1.81 -24.03 5.83
C MET A 1 2.69 -24.14 7.08
N GLU A 2 2.19 -24.74 8.17
CA GLU A 2 2.96 -24.96 9.41
C GLU A 2 4.13 -25.97 9.29
N SER A 3 4.07 -26.94 8.37
CA SER A 3 5.14 -27.93 8.18
C SER A 3 6.44 -27.37 7.58
N LEU A 4 6.41 -26.19 6.94
CA LEU A 4 7.59 -25.54 6.36
C LEU A 4 8.44 -24.81 7.42
N LEU A 5 7.82 -24.39 8.53
CA LEU A 5 8.49 -23.65 9.61
C LEU A 5 9.25 -24.56 10.59
N TYR A 6 9.01 -25.89 10.58
CA TYR A 6 9.64 -26.86 11.49
C TYR A 6 10.83 -27.61 10.87
N SER A 7 11.32 -27.16 9.72
CA SER A 7 12.38 -27.85 8.99
C SER A 7 13.77 -27.39 9.44
N ASN A 8 14.69 -28.34 9.68
CA ASN A 8 16.13 -28.07 9.87
C ASN A 8 16.74 -27.23 8.73
N TYR A 9 16.13 -27.23 7.53
CA TYR A 9 16.54 -26.36 6.43
C TYR A 9 16.21 -24.87 6.69
N PHE A 10 15.07 -24.58 7.32
CA PHE A 10 14.68 -23.23 7.69
C PHE A 10 15.62 -22.70 8.78
N GLU A 11 15.87 -23.48 9.82
CA GLU A 11 16.80 -23.11 10.89
C GLU A 11 18.25 -22.91 10.38
N ARG A 12 18.67 -23.63 9.33
CA ARG A 12 20.03 -23.47 8.80
C ARG A 12 20.22 -22.25 7.91
N ASN A 13 19.21 -21.89 7.11
CA ASN A 13 19.34 -20.88 6.06
C ASN A 13 18.55 -19.60 6.34
N TYR A 14 17.55 -19.66 7.22
CA TYR A 14 16.59 -18.58 7.48
C TYR A 14 16.34 -18.36 8.97
N ASN A 15 17.17 -18.91 9.87
CA ASN A 15 17.10 -18.49 11.27
C ASN A 15 17.56 -17.02 11.37
N CYS A 16 16.80 -16.23 12.12
CA CYS A 16 17.16 -14.87 12.48
C CYS A 16 17.73 -14.80 13.90
N SER A 17 18.30 -15.91 14.42
CA SER A 17 18.81 -16.01 15.81
C SER A 17 19.91 -15.00 16.12
N PHE A 18 20.58 -14.50 15.09
CA PHE A 18 21.60 -13.47 15.21
C PHE A 18 21.02 -12.10 15.61
N TYR A 19 19.75 -11.83 15.29
CA TYR A 19 19.09 -10.56 15.57
C TYR A 19 17.88 -10.79 16.47
N ASP A 20 18.05 -10.54 17.77
CA ASP A 20 16.93 -10.55 18.70
C ASP A 20 16.06 -9.33 18.45
N TYR A 21 14.96 -9.53 17.72
CA TYR A 21 14.01 -8.46 17.48
C TYR A 21 13.42 -7.94 18.79
N ASN A 22 13.25 -8.74 19.84
CA ASN A 22 12.64 -8.29 21.10
C ASN A 22 13.57 -7.39 21.93
N SER A 23 14.87 -7.34 21.59
CA SER A 23 15.85 -6.51 22.31
C SER A 23 15.57 -5.00 22.24
N ILE A 24 14.89 -4.53 21.19
CA ILE A 24 14.54 -3.11 21.01
C ILE A 24 13.03 -2.95 21.17
N PRO A 25 12.55 -2.24 22.23
CA PRO A 25 11.12 -2.00 22.40
C PRO A 25 10.57 -1.24 21.19
N VAL A 26 9.35 -1.55 20.76
CA VAL A 26 8.71 -1.02 19.54
C VAL A 26 8.75 0.52 19.50
N GLU A 27 8.61 1.15 20.67
CA GLU A 27 8.69 2.60 20.86
C GLU A 27 10.04 3.20 20.44
N ASN A 28 11.14 2.45 20.62
CA ASN A 28 12.50 2.86 20.27
C ASN A 28 12.88 2.56 18.81
N ARG A 29 12.01 1.91 18.03
CA ARG A 29 12.25 1.65 16.60
C ARG A 29 11.90 2.83 15.70
N ARG A 30 11.38 3.91 16.29
CA ARG A 30 10.90 5.10 15.58
C ARG A 30 12.04 5.98 15.11
N ASN A 31 12.25 6.05 13.80
CA ASN A 31 13.18 6.98 13.17
C ASN A 31 12.43 8.19 12.61
N LEU A 32 12.18 9.17 13.49
CA LEU A 32 11.34 10.33 13.20
C LEU A 32 11.81 11.14 11.97
N ILE A 33 13.13 11.34 11.81
CA ILE A 33 13.69 12.06 10.67
C ILE A 33 13.38 11.35 9.36
N VAL A 34 13.60 10.03 9.32
CA VAL A 34 13.33 9.21 8.12
C VAL A 34 11.83 9.19 7.83
N GLY A 35 10.99 9.04 8.86
CA GLY A 35 9.53 9.09 8.72
C GLY A 35 9.03 10.42 8.16
N ILE A 36 9.56 11.56 8.64
CA ILE A 36 9.21 12.89 8.12
C ILE A 36 9.62 13.03 6.64
N ILE A 37 10.84 12.63 6.29
CA ILE A 37 11.32 12.71 4.90
C ILE A 37 10.43 11.87 3.97
N LEU A 38 10.08 10.65 4.38
CA LEU A 38 9.21 9.77 3.60
C LEU A 38 7.79 10.31 3.47
N LEU A 39 7.21 10.90 4.53
CA LEU A 39 5.89 11.54 4.46
C LEU A 39 5.88 12.75 3.53
N ILE A 40 6.92 13.59 3.57
CA ILE A 40 7.07 14.72 2.63
C ILE A 40 7.15 14.20 1.20
N LEU A 41 7.99 13.19 0.97
CA LEU A 41 8.16 12.57 -0.35
C LEU A 41 6.86 11.95 -0.86
N TYR A 42 6.09 11.28 0.02
CA TYR A 42 4.76 10.74 -0.29
C TYR A 42 3.80 11.84 -0.75
N VAL A 43 3.71 12.95 -0.03
CA VAL A 43 2.84 14.08 -0.40
C VAL A 43 3.24 14.68 -1.75
N ILE A 44 4.55 14.80 -2.02
CA ILE A 44 5.04 15.25 -3.32
C ILE A 44 4.61 14.29 -4.43
N PHE A 45 4.82 12.98 -4.26
CA PHE A 45 4.41 12.00 -5.25
C PHE A 45 2.90 11.96 -5.47
N GLU A 46 2.10 12.08 -4.42
CA GLU A 46 0.64 12.16 -4.52
C GLU A 46 0.21 13.37 -5.36
N VAL A 47 0.76 14.56 -5.06
CA VAL A 47 0.46 15.79 -5.82
C VAL A 47 0.88 15.66 -7.29
N LEU A 48 2.00 15.02 -7.57
CA LEU A 48 2.45 14.76 -8.94
C LEU A 48 1.60 13.69 -9.64
N TYR A 49 0.99 12.76 -8.90
CA TYR A 49 0.18 11.68 -9.45
C TYR A 49 -1.22 12.15 -9.88
N LEU A 50 -1.81 13.11 -9.16
CA LEU A 50 -3.13 13.68 -9.49
C LEU A 50 -3.26 14.23 -10.95
N PRO A 51 -2.33 15.05 -11.48
CA PRO A 51 -2.41 15.49 -12.87
C PRO A 51 -2.20 14.35 -13.87
N CYS A 52 -1.36 13.35 -13.54
CA CYS A 52 -1.19 12.15 -14.37
C CYS A 52 -2.50 11.38 -14.47
N LEU A 53 -3.19 11.16 -13.34
CA LEU A 53 -4.53 10.57 -13.33
C LEU A 53 -5.54 11.37 -14.16
N GLY A 54 -5.48 12.70 -14.12
CA GLY A 54 -6.34 13.57 -14.92
C GLY A 54 -6.20 13.35 -16.43
N VAL A 55 -4.97 13.06 -16.90
CA VAL A 55 -4.69 12.72 -18.31
C VAL A 55 -5.15 11.30 -18.65
N PHE A 56 -4.89 10.33 -17.77
CA PHE A 56 -5.35 8.95 -17.96
C PHE A 56 -6.88 8.78 -17.88
N ALA A 57 -7.57 9.69 -17.21
CA ALA A 57 -9.04 9.74 -17.16
C ALA A 57 -9.67 10.26 -18.47
N GLN A 58 -8.89 10.74 -19.43
CA GLN A 58 -9.41 11.16 -20.74
C GLN A 58 -9.91 9.96 -21.53
N LYS A 59 -11.09 10.11 -22.17
CA LYS A 59 -11.80 9.03 -22.87
C LYS A 59 -10.97 8.26 -23.89
N GLU A 60 -10.00 8.93 -24.50
CA GLU A 60 -9.13 8.39 -25.56
C GLU A 60 -8.10 7.37 -25.04
N ASN A 61 -7.70 7.45 -23.77
CA ASN A 61 -6.66 6.58 -23.15
C ASN A 61 -7.22 5.62 -22.08
N LEU A 62 -8.54 5.52 -21.94
CA LEU A 62 -9.20 4.80 -20.84
C LEU A 62 -8.90 3.30 -20.79
N ARG A 63 -8.67 2.66 -21.95
CA ARG A 63 -8.51 1.21 -22.07
C ARG A 63 -7.30 0.67 -21.32
N GLU A 64 -6.18 1.40 -21.36
CA GLU A 64 -4.94 1.06 -20.65
C GLU A 64 -4.91 1.62 -19.22
N SER A 65 -5.81 2.55 -18.88
CA SER A 65 -5.77 3.31 -17.63
C SER A 65 -6.48 2.63 -16.46
N CYS A 66 -7.55 1.87 -16.72
CA CYS A 66 -8.44 1.38 -15.65
C CYS A 66 -7.78 0.39 -14.67
N LEU A 67 -6.98 -0.56 -15.19
CA LEU A 67 -6.20 -1.50 -14.37
C LEU A 67 -5.02 -0.82 -13.65
N TYR A 68 -4.42 0.20 -14.28
CA TYR A 68 -3.28 0.92 -13.69
C TYR A 68 -3.70 1.85 -12.54
N CYS A 69 -4.93 2.39 -12.57
CA CYS A 69 -5.43 3.30 -11.54
C CYS A 69 -5.88 2.61 -10.25
N SER A 70 -6.30 1.35 -10.27
CA SER A 70 -6.67 0.61 -9.04
C SER A 70 -5.45 0.05 -8.31
N GLU A 71 -4.47 -0.45 -9.06
CA GLU A 71 -3.19 -0.95 -8.53
C GLU A 71 -2.40 0.15 -7.81
N SER A 72 -2.39 1.36 -8.36
CA SER A 72 -1.67 2.48 -7.76
C SER A 72 -2.24 2.90 -6.40
N LEU A 73 -3.57 2.90 -6.23
CA LEU A 73 -4.18 3.32 -4.96
C LEU A 73 -3.89 2.35 -3.81
N ILE A 74 -3.90 1.04 -4.06
CA ILE A 74 -3.53 0.04 -3.04
C ILE A 74 -2.05 0.20 -2.66
N ALA A 75 -1.19 0.41 -3.66
CA ALA A 75 0.23 0.66 -3.42
C ALA A 75 0.46 1.94 -2.59
N MET A 76 -0.30 3.01 -2.84
CA MET A 76 -0.21 4.25 -2.08
C MET A 76 -0.67 4.07 -0.63
N VAL A 77 -1.79 3.36 -0.40
CA VAL A 77 -2.28 3.05 0.96
C VAL A 77 -1.24 2.23 1.74
N LEU A 78 -0.59 1.26 1.11
CA LEU A 78 0.45 0.45 1.73
C LEU A 78 1.71 1.28 2.04
N ALA A 79 2.12 2.14 1.12
CA ALA A 79 3.25 3.05 1.30
C ALA A 79 2.97 4.03 2.46
N LEU A 80 1.76 4.57 2.55
CA LEU A 80 1.33 5.44 3.64
C LEU A 80 1.38 4.72 5.00
N ASN A 81 0.89 3.48 5.06
CA ASN A 81 0.97 2.66 6.27
C ASN A 81 2.43 2.52 6.77
N ARG A 82 3.38 2.27 5.86
CA ARG A 82 4.82 2.20 6.19
C ARG A 82 5.41 3.53 6.64
N CYS A 83 5.03 4.63 5.98
CA CYS A 83 5.51 5.96 6.35
C CYS A 83 5.02 6.38 7.74
N ILE A 84 3.75 6.12 8.05
CA ILE A 84 3.16 6.43 9.35
C ILE A 84 3.74 5.52 10.44
N GLU A 85 3.97 4.24 10.16
CA GLU A 85 4.61 3.32 11.10
C GLU A 85 6.03 3.79 11.51
N MET A 86 6.79 4.36 10.57
CA MET A 86 8.11 4.96 10.87
C MET A 86 8.02 6.32 11.58
N TYR A 87 6.98 7.11 11.32
CA TYR A 87 6.76 8.43 11.93
C TYR A 87 6.23 8.32 13.36
N ASP A 88 5.15 7.57 13.55
CA ASP A 88 4.52 7.30 14.83
C ASP A 88 3.72 5.99 14.79
N HIS A 89 4.24 4.99 15.48
CA HIS A 89 3.63 3.67 15.58
C HIS A 89 2.22 3.71 16.20
N GLN A 90 1.95 4.61 17.17
CA GLN A 90 0.62 4.72 17.76
C GLN A 90 -0.41 5.28 16.78
N LEU A 91 0.03 6.15 15.87
CA LEU A 91 -0.82 6.69 14.82
C LEU A 91 -1.13 5.61 13.77
N ALA A 92 -0.13 4.82 13.38
CA ALA A 92 -0.30 3.70 12.46
C ALA A 92 -1.28 2.67 13.03
N GLU A 93 -1.12 2.29 14.30
CA GLU A 93 -2.05 1.41 15.01
C GLU A 93 -3.47 1.99 15.02
N LYS A 94 -3.65 3.27 15.32
CA LYS A 94 -5.01 3.87 15.32
C LYS A 94 -5.70 3.82 13.96
N ILE A 95 -4.95 4.03 12.87
CA ILE A 95 -5.49 4.15 11.50
C ILE A 95 -5.64 2.78 10.82
N PHE A 96 -4.66 1.89 11.00
CA PHE A 96 -4.53 0.64 10.25
C PHE A 96 -4.68 -0.64 11.08
N SER A 97 -4.77 -0.59 12.42
CA SER A 97 -4.87 -1.82 13.21
C SER A 97 -6.20 -2.57 13.05
N GLY A 98 -6.10 -3.89 13.22
CA GLY A 98 -7.24 -4.80 13.30
C GLY A 98 -8.07 -4.82 12.02
N ASN A 99 -9.39 -4.72 12.17
CA ASN A 99 -10.29 -4.82 11.03
C ASN A 99 -10.32 -3.56 10.13
N LYS A 100 -9.69 -2.47 10.55
CA LYS A 100 -9.74 -1.19 9.82
C LYS A 100 -9.03 -1.26 8.47
N ILE A 101 -7.97 -2.06 8.37
CA ILE A 101 -7.25 -2.24 7.11
C ILE A 101 -8.11 -2.87 6.01
N PHE A 102 -9.06 -3.75 6.39
CA PHE A 102 -10.00 -4.32 5.42
C PHE A 102 -10.92 -3.26 4.83
N TYR A 103 -11.32 -2.24 5.59
CA TYR A 103 -12.10 -1.13 5.03
C TYR A 103 -11.30 -0.36 3.98
N TRP A 104 -10.00 -0.12 4.20
CA TRP A 104 -9.14 0.52 3.22
C TRP A 104 -9.00 -0.33 1.95
N ILE A 105 -8.70 -1.62 2.08
CA ILE A 105 -8.58 -2.54 0.95
C ILE A 105 -9.89 -2.64 0.16
N ILE A 106 -11.01 -2.82 0.85
CA ILE A 106 -12.33 -2.90 0.21
C ILE A 106 -12.68 -1.57 -0.48
N SER A 107 -12.35 -0.43 0.13
CA SER A 107 -12.60 0.88 -0.49
C SER A 107 -11.80 1.06 -1.79
N SER A 108 -10.53 0.64 -1.84
CA SER A 108 -9.70 0.68 -3.05
C SER A 108 -10.23 -0.25 -4.14
N LEU A 109 -10.70 -1.45 -3.76
CA LEU A 109 -11.32 -2.39 -4.70
C LEU A 109 -12.65 -1.87 -5.23
N ILE A 110 -13.51 -1.30 -4.38
CA ILE A 110 -14.78 -0.69 -4.79
C ILE A 110 -14.52 0.50 -5.71
N TYR A 111 -13.54 1.36 -5.41
CA TYR A 111 -13.17 2.47 -6.27
C TYR A 111 -12.73 2.00 -7.65
N GLY A 112 -11.85 0.99 -7.72
CA GLY A 112 -11.45 0.36 -8.97
C GLY A 112 -12.63 -0.27 -9.71
N PHE A 113 -13.55 -0.93 -9.01
CA PHE A 113 -14.73 -1.54 -9.59
C PHE A 113 -15.73 -0.51 -10.12
N ILE A 114 -15.98 0.59 -9.39
CA ILE A 114 -16.90 1.66 -9.82
C ILE A 114 -16.37 2.32 -11.09
N LEU A 115 -15.10 2.73 -11.12
CA LEU A 115 -14.47 3.27 -12.33
C LEU A 115 -14.49 2.25 -13.47
N GLY A 116 -14.25 0.98 -13.17
CA GLY A 116 -14.36 -0.11 -14.12
C GLY A 116 -15.75 -0.22 -14.72
N PHE A 117 -16.80 -0.17 -13.90
CA PHE A 117 -18.20 -0.35 -14.33
C PHE A 117 -18.78 0.90 -15.02
N SER A 118 -18.43 2.10 -14.56
CA SER A 118 -18.86 3.36 -15.20
C SER A 118 -18.21 3.60 -16.56
N GLN A 119 -17.03 3.02 -16.80
CA GLN A 119 -16.34 3.07 -18.10
C GLN A 119 -16.47 1.78 -18.94
N PHE A 120 -16.98 0.68 -18.38
CA PHE A 120 -17.30 -0.57 -19.09
C PHE A 120 -18.17 -0.40 -20.36
N PRO A 121 -19.24 0.45 -20.39
CA PRO A 121 -20.06 0.57 -21.60
C PRO A 121 -19.32 1.22 -22.78
N GLN A 122 -18.18 1.90 -22.56
CA GLN A 122 -17.33 2.41 -23.65
C GLN A 122 -16.37 1.33 -24.19
N CYS A 123 -15.85 0.43 -23.34
CA CYS A 123 -14.90 -0.61 -23.78
C CYS A 123 -15.53 -1.75 -24.59
N LEU A 124 -16.84 -2.00 -24.44
CA LEU A 124 -17.56 -3.08 -25.13
C LEU A 124 -18.15 -2.65 -26.48
N MET A 125 -18.28 -1.35 -26.74
CA MET A 125 -18.97 -0.81 -27.92
C MET A 125 -18.04 -0.56 -29.13
N ASP A 126 -16.73 -0.70 -28.92
CA ASP A 126 -15.67 -0.61 -29.94
C ASP A 126 -14.96 -1.96 -30.20
N CYS A 127 -15.60 -3.09 -29.83
CA CYS A 127 -15.14 -4.45 -30.16
C CYS A 127 -15.85 -5.01 -31.40
#